data_AF-X0QET6-F1
#
_entry.id   AF-X0QET6-F1
#
_cell.length_a   1.000
_cell.length_b   1.000
_cell.length_c   1.000
_cell.angle_alpha   90.00
_cell.angle_beta   90.00
_cell.angle_gamma   90.00
#
_symmetry.space_group_name_H-M   'P 1'
#
loop_
_entity.id
_entity.type
_entity.pdbx_description
1 polymer ?
#
loop_
_entity_poly.entity_id
_entity_poly.type
_entity_poly.pdbx_seq_one_letter_code
_entity_poly.pdbx_strand_id
1 'polypeptide(L)'
;MDRKTSSSHKPATHVDRLGMVAKRIAAGAALAGAALASTLALSAPAQALGTGPEAISTGSPCSVQGDLEGAFTASSQMPGYLKCVLPDVEAWIDYQYLDMPHPASYQFVPQGVSGTTPSGCAFDETSLAYCLGDQTVYLGESAVWKLYQGTGDAAPALVVAHEVTHHFQNYIGVGRATTANEQIRYENQADCGAGAFMAYARQQGLVDGNDDVRELATALVDVGESEGPHQSHGTVEQRVRSFYLAYSSSLRLPMAECIPFVPETPIIGAG
;
A
#
# COMPACT_ATOMS: atom_id res chain seq x y z
N MET A 1 -0.61 -9.21 59.74
CA MET A 1 -1.30 -8.08 59.08
C MET A 1 -0.26 -7.34 58.26
N ASP A 2 -0.68 -6.71 57.15
CA ASP A 2 0.12 -6.03 56.12
C ASP A 2 0.68 -6.90 54.98
N ARG A 3 0.66 -6.48 53.72
CA ARG A 3 -0.24 -5.62 52.91
C ARG A 3 0.17 -5.92 51.46
N LYS A 4 -0.80 -6.13 50.55
CA LYS A 4 -0.58 -6.36 49.11
C LYS A 4 0.22 -5.20 48.48
N THR A 5 1.23 -5.52 47.66
CA THR A 5 1.82 -4.55 46.71
C THR A 5 1.33 -4.88 45.30
N SER A 6 0.45 -4.01 44.80
CA SER A 6 0.03 -3.92 43.40
C SER A 6 1.12 -3.18 42.61
N SER A 7 1.59 -3.75 41.50
CA SER A 7 2.54 -3.11 40.58
C SER A 7 1.76 -2.50 39.41
N SER A 8 1.62 -1.17 39.40
CA SER A 8 1.07 -0.39 38.30
C SER A 8 2.14 -0.19 37.22
N HIS A 9 1.89 -0.67 35.99
CA HIS A 9 2.64 -0.30 34.80
C HIS A 9 2.30 1.15 34.41
N LYS A 10 3.30 2.01 34.24
CA LYS A 10 3.18 3.32 33.57
C LYS A 10 3.73 3.21 32.15
N PRO A 11 3.10 3.84 31.14
CA PRO A 11 3.63 3.89 29.80
C PRO A 11 4.83 4.86 29.73
N ALA A 12 5.84 4.49 28.95
CA ALA A 12 7.04 5.29 28.72
C ALA A 12 6.70 6.47 27.81
N THR A 13 7.01 7.67 28.29
CA THR A 13 6.91 8.94 27.56
C THR A 13 8.13 9.15 26.67
N HIS A 14 7.86 9.72 25.48
CA HIS A 14 8.75 10.46 24.58
C HIS A 14 10.19 10.69 25.04
N VAL A 15 11.14 10.31 24.19
CA VAL A 15 12.49 10.86 24.18
C VAL A 15 12.78 11.41 22.79
N ASP A 16 12.81 12.73 22.69
CA ASP A 16 13.43 13.48 21.60
C ASP A 16 14.87 13.01 21.40
N ARG A 17 15.22 12.58 20.18
CA ARG A 17 16.59 12.65 19.67
C ARG A 17 16.64 12.96 18.18
N LEU A 18 17.24 14.11 17.90
CA LEU A 18 17.71 14.62 16.61
C LEU A 18 18.34 13.55 15.71
N GLY A 19 17.83 13.45 14.48
CA GLY A 19 18.40 12.70 13.37
C GLY A 19 17.97 13.28 12.02
N MET A 20 18.68 14.32 11.59
CA MET A 20 18.84 14.82 10.21
C MET A 20 17.78 14.41 9.15
N VAL A 21 16.72 15.22 9.01
CA VAL A 21 15.76 15.15 7.90
C VAL A 21 16.44 15.55 6.59
N ALA A 22 16.51 14.64 5.62
CA ALA A 22 16.85 14.97 4.24
C ALA A 22 15.71 15.76 3.61
N LYS A 23 15.76 17.09 3.74
CA LYS A 23 14.83 18.01 3.10
C LYS A 23 14.96 17.86 1.57
N ARG A 24 13.84 17.60 0.88
CA ARG A 24 13.74 17.79 -0.58
C ARG A 24 14.06 19.26 -0.90
N ILE A 25 15.26 19.55 -1.43
CA ILE A 25 15.63 20.90 -1.86
C ILE A 25 15.13 21.09 -3.29
N ALA A 26 14.02 21.81 -3.45
CA ALA A 26 13.67 22.43 -4.72
C ALA A 26 14.42 23.77 -4.84
N ALA A 27 15.26 23.92 -5.86
CA ALA A 27 15.87 25.19 -6.21
C ALA A 27 14.81 26.10 -6.85
N GLY A 28 14.40 27.16 -6.15
CA GLY A 28 13.48 28.19 -6.64
C GLY A 28 13.94 29.57 -6.22
N ALA A 29 14.22 30.42 -7.19
CA ALA A 29 14.65 31.81 -7.00
C ALA A 29 13.58 32.63 -6.25
N ALA A 30 14.02 33.35 -5.21
CA ALA A 30 13.16 34.23 -4.42
C ALA A 30 12.88 35.54 -5.16
N LEU A 31 11.60 35.81 -5.45
CA LEU A 31 11.08 37.16 -5.67
C LEU A 31 10.06 37.45 -4.57
N ALA A 32 10.40 38.44 -3.74
CA ALA A 32 9.55 38.95 -2.68
C ALA A 32 8.37 39.72 -3.28
N GLY A 33 7.14 39.31 -2.93
CA GLY A 33 5.90 40.02 -3.27
C GLY A 33 4.89 39.83 -2.15
N ALA A 34 4.38 40.94 -1.61
CA ALA A 34 3.51 41.01 -0.45
C ALA A 34 2.19 40.22 -0.64
N ALA A 35 1.81 39.41 0.35
CA ALA A 35 0.54 38.70 0.35
C ALA A 35 -0.56 39.54 1.00
N LEU A 36 -1.52 40.01 0.19
CA LEU A 36 -2.84 40.44 0.62
C LEU A 36 -3.67 39.20 0.96
N ALA A 37 -4.24 39.15 2.16
CA ALA A 37 -5.16 38.11 2.58
C ALA A 37 -6.50 38.26 1.84
N SER A 38 -6.68 37.50 0.76
CA SER A 38 -7.95 37.35 0.06
C SER A 38 -8.62 36.05 0.52
N THR A 39 -9.65 36.16 1.35
CA THR A 39 -10.53 35.04 1.71
C THR A 39 -11.40 34.65 0.53
N LEU A 40 -10.93 33.70 -0.27
CA LEU A 40 -11.75 33.00 -1.26
C LEU A 40 -12.45 31.83 -0.55
N ALA A 41 -13.75 31.99 -0.28
CA ALA A 41 -14.62 30.87 0.03
C ALA A 41 -14.75 30.01 -1.24
N LEU A 42 -14.01 28.90 -1.30
CA LEU A 42 -14.22 27.88 -2.32
C LEU A 42 -15.54 27.17 -2.01
N SER A 43 -16.61 27.58 -2.71
CA SER A 43 -17.77 26.72 -2.91
C SER A 43 -17.32 25.53 -3.77
N ALA A 44 -17.12 24.37 -3.15
CA ALA A 44 -16.91 23.13 -3.87
C ALA A 44 -18.14 22.84 -4.75
N PRO A 45 -17.98 22.55 -6.06
CA PRO A 45 -19.09 22.05 -6.84
C PRO A 45 -19.49 20.69 -6.27
N ALA A 46 -20.79 20.50 -6.02
CA ALA A 46 -21.35 19.19 -5.73
C ALA A 46 -21.00 18.27 -6.90
N GLN A 47 -20.08 17.34 -6.68
CA GLN A 47 -19.71 16.34 -7.67
C GLN A 47 -20.96 15.50 -7.97
N ALA A 48 -21.22 15.29 -9.25
CA ALA A 48 -22.23 14.34 -9.69
C ALA A 48 -21.94 13.00 -9.00
N LEU A 49 -22.97 12.36 -8.46
CA LEU A 49 -22.88 10.99 -7.94
C LEU A 49 -22.32 10.11 -9.06
N GLY A 50 -21.02 9.79 -8.97
CA GLY A 50 -20.34 8.92 -9.92
C GLY A 50 -21.01 7.56 -9.88
N THR A 51 -21.43 7.06 -11.05
CA THR A 51 -22.15 5.78 -11.16
C THR A 51 -21.22 4.57 -11.26
N GLY A 52 -19.94 4.72 -10.90
CA GLY A 52 -18.92 3.69 -11.06
C GLY A 52 -17.55 4.10 -10.51
N PRO A 53 -16.56 3.22 -10.62
CA PRO A 53 -15.19 3.49 -10.18
C PRO A 53 -14.56 4.68 -10.91
N GLU A 54 -13.64 5.35 -10.23
CA GLU A 54 -12.96 6.54 -10.71
C GLU A 54 -11.47 6.28 -10.88
N ALA A 55 -10.93 6.54 -12.08
CA ALA A 55 -9.51 6.32 -12.34
C ALA A 55 -8.65 7.32 -11.55
N ILE A 56 -7.63 6.81 -10.88
CA ILE A 56 -6.67 7.62 -10.13
C ILE A 56 -5.45 7.90 -11.02
N SER A 57 -5.13 9.18 -11.18
CA SER A 57 -3.93 9.59 -11.93
C SER A 57 -2.66 9.34 -11.12
N THR A 58 -1.70 8.62 -11.70
CA THR A 58 -0.38 8.34 -11.11
C THR A 58 0.70 9.36 -11.48
N GLY A 59 0.41 10.31 -12.37
CA GLY A 59 1.35 11.35 -12.82
C GLY A 59 1.20 12.70 -12.13
N SER A 60 0.30 12.82 -11.15
CA SER A 60 0.03 14.09 -10.46
C SER A 60 0.92 14.25 -9.23
N PRO A 61 1.47 15.45 -8.96
CA PRO A 61 2.24 15.68 -7.73
C PRO A 61 1.33 15.56 -6.50
N CYS A 62 1.86 15.01 -5.41
CA CYS A 62 1.16 14.95 -4.12
C CYS A 62 0.79 16.36 -3.63
N SER A 63 -0.46 16.55 -3.20
CA SER A 63 -0.97 17.82 -2.69
C SER A 63 -0.55 18.13 -1.25
N VAL A 64 0.04 17.16 -0.56
CA VAL A 64 0.52 17.27 0.82
C VAL A 64 2.04 17.36 0.83
N GLN A 65 2.60 18.15 1.73
CA GLN A 65 4.04 18.23 1.97
C GLN A 65 4.37 17.62 3.32
N GLY A 66 5.35 16.72 3.35
CA GLY A 66 5.79 16.04 4.58
C GLY A 66 5.14 14.69 4.75
N ASP A 67 5.00 14.28 6.00
CA ASP A 67 4.34 13.05 6.44
C ASP A 67 2.86 13.04 6.03
N LEU A 68 2.36 11.89 5.54
CA LEU A 68 0.95 11.75 5.18
C LEU A 68 0.11 11.31 6.38
N GLU A 69 0.71 10.83 7.47
CA GLU A 69 0.02 10.42 8.69
C GLU A 69 -0.85 11.57 9.24
N GLY A 70 -2.14 11.28 9.44
CA GLY A 70 -3.14 12.27 9.87
C GLY A 70 -3.40 13.45 8.91
N ALA A 71 -2.79 13.51 7.72
CA ALA A 71 -3.01 14.58 6.74
C ALA A 71 -4.41 14.52 6.10
N PHE A 72 -4.99 13.32 6.04
CA PHE A 72 -6.34 13.05 5.57
C PHE A 72 -7.23 12.65 6.76
N THR A 73 -8.40 13.28 6.87
CA THR A 73 -9.29 13.17 8.04
C THR A 73 -10.66 12.58 7.71
N ALA A 74 -10.92 12.23 6.45
CA ALA A 74 -12.17 11.62 6.00
C ALA A 74 -11.95 10.64 4.84
N SER A 75 -12.80 9.61 4.75
CA SER A 75 -12.74 8.57 3.70
C SER A 75 -12.81 9.14 2.28
N SER A 76 -13.61 10.18 2.09
CA SER A 76 -13.76 10.85 0.79
C SER A 76 -12.48 11.55 0.29
N GLN A 77 -11.46 11.67 1.15
CA GLN A 77 -10.16 12.23 0.77
C GLN A 77 -9.14 11.16 0.34
N MET A 78 -9.49 9.87 0.43
CA MET A 78 -8.61 8.76 0.04
C MET A 78 -8.14 8.79 -1.43
N PRO A 79 -8.89 9.31 -2.41
CA PRO A 79 -8.34 9.54 -3.75
C PRO A 79 -7.17 10.54 -3.75
N GLY A 80 -7.17 11.51 -2.83
CA GLY A 80 -6.06 12.46 -2.65
C GLY A 80 -4.83 11.79 -2.05
N TYR A 81 -5.03 10.92 -1.05
CA TYR A 81 -3.96 10.08 -0.49
C TYR A 81 -3.37 9.14 -1.56
N LEU A 82 -4.22 8.45 -2.32
CA LEU A 82 -3.76 7.52 -3.37
C LEU A 82 -2.96 8.23 -4.47
N LYS A 83 -3.33 9.46 -4.85
CA LYS A 83 -2.52 10.29 -5.76
C LYS A 83 -1.12 10.62 -5.22
N CYS A 84 -0.94 10.61 -3.90
CA CYS A 84 0.37 10.82 -3.29
C CYS A 84 1.24 9.57 -3.32
N VAL A 85 0.67 8.39 -3.07
CA VAL A 85 1.46 7.15 -2.90
C VAL A 85 1.63 6.33 -4.17
N LEU A 86 0.68 6.36 -5.11
CA LEU A 86 0.78 5.60 -6.35
C LEU A 86 2.01 5.95 -7.21
N PRO A 87 2.44 7.21 -7.33
CA PRO A 87 3.68 7.52 -8.06
C PRO A 87 4.91 6.81 -7.47
N ASP A 88 4.97 6.65 -6.15
CA ASP A 88 6.08 5.94 -5.48
C ASP A 88 6.00 4.42 -5.70
N VAL A 89 4.80 3.86 -5.78
CA VAL A 89 4.58 2.45 -6.16
C VAL A 89 5.03 2.20 -7.60
N GLU A 90 4.63 3.06 -8.55
CA GLU A 90 5.04 2.95 -9.96
C GLU A 90 6.58 3.08 -10.10
N ALA A 91 7.18 4.02 -9.35
CA ALA A 91 8.63 4.18 -9.33
C ALA A 91 9.35 2.95 -8.74
N TRP A 92 8.72 2.20 -7.83
CA TRP A 92 9.23 0.91 -7.38
C TRP A 92 9.17 -0.15 -8.47
N ILE A 93 8.09 -0.22 -9.26
CA ILE A 93 8.00 -1.14 -10.42
C ILE A 93 9.18 -0.88 -11.36
N ASP A 94 9.38 0.37 -11.75
CA ASP A 94 10.45 0.79 -12.66
C ASP A 94 11.86 0.51 -12.11
N TYR A 95 12.03 0.63 -10.79
CA TYR A 95 13.30 0.34 -10.11
C TYR A 95 13.60 -1.16 -10.07
N GLN A 96 12.59 -1.98 -9.83
CA GLN A 96 12.71 -3.39 -9.52
C GLN A 96 12.68 -4.27 -10.76
N TYR A 97 11.98 -3.84 -11.82
CA TYR A 97 11.80 -4.57 -13.07
C TYR A 97 11.79 -3.65 -14.29
N LEU A 98 12.91 -3.62 -15.03
CA LEU A 98 13.09 -2.70 -16.16
C LEU A 98 12.03 -2.87 -17.27
N ASP A 99 11.54 -4.09 -17.49
CA ASP A 99 10.60 -4.43 -18.56
C ASP A 99 9.19 -4.80 -18.04
N MET A 100 8.91 -4.60 -16.75
CA MET A 100 7.57 -4.85 -16.20
C MET A 100 6.65 -3.67 -16.55
N PRO A 101 5.52 -3.90 -17.25
CA PRO A 101 4.55 -2.84 -17.44
C PRO A 101 3.90 -2.48 -16.11
N HIS A 102 3.33 -1.29 -16.05
CA HIS A 102 2.46 -0.88 -14.96
C HIS A 102 1.08 -1.56 -15.09
N PRO A 103 0.32 -1.70 -14.00
CA PRO A 103 -1.10 -2.07 -14.09
C PRO A 103 -1.85 -1.18 -15.10
N ALA A 104 -2.86 -1.74 -15.76
CA ALA A 104 -3.60 -1.00 -16.79
C ALA A 104 -4.32 0.24 -16.23
N SER A 105 -4.74 0.18 -14.97
CA SER A 105 -5.32 1.31 -14.24
C SER A 105 -5.32 1.06 -12.72
N TYR A 106 -5.42 2.15 -11.96
CA TYR A 106 -5.84 2.14 -10.56
C TYR A 106 -7.21 2.81 -10.46
N GLN A 107 -8.20 2.10 -9.94
CA GLN A 107 -9.59 2.56 -9.85
C GLN A 107 -10.00 2.72 -8.39
N PHE A 108 -10.40 3.92 -8.01
CA PHE A 108 -11.04 4.18 -6.73
C PHE A 108 -12.51 3.78 -6.79
N VAL A 109 -13.03 3.09 -5.77
CA VAL A 109 -14.45 2.72 -5.69
C VAL A 109 -15.12 3.50 -4.55
N PRO A 110 -15.91 4.54 -4.85
CA PRO A 110 -16.57 5.36 -3.81
C PRO A 110 -17.54 4.57 -2.95
N GLN A 111 -17.86 5.09 -1.76
CA GLN A 111 -18.84 4.47 -0.87
C GLN A 111 -20.20 4.25 -1.55
N GLY A 112 -20.73 3.02 -1.47
CA GLY A 112 -22.01 2.64 -2.04
C GLY A 112 -21.99 2.35 -3.54
N VAL A 113 -20.81 2.37 -4.17
CA VAL A 113 -20.60 1.94 -5.56
C VAL A 113 -20.14 0.49 -5.55
N SER A 114 -20.82 -0.36 -6.32
CA SER A 114 -20.39 -1.75 -6.57
C SER A 114 -20.79 -2.22 -7.96
N GLY A 115 -20.17 -3.31 -8.43
CA GLY A 115 -20.45 -3.86 -9.74
C GLY A 115 -19.54 -5.01 -10.15
N THR A 116 -19.59 -5.34 -11.44
CA THR A 116 -18.73 -6.35 -12.05
C THR A 116 -18.31 -5.87 -13.43
N THR A 117 -17.01 -5.96 -13.73
CA THR A 117 -16.46 -5.56 -15.03
C THR A 117 -16.86 -6.56 -16.12
N PRO A 118 -16.78 -6.19 -17.42
CA PRO A 118 -17.00 -7.14 -18.52
C PRO A 118 -16.03 -8.34 -18.51
N SER A 119 -14.85 -8.18 -17.90
CA SER A 119 -13.85 -9.23 -17.72
C SER A 119 -14.14 -10.14 -16.51
N GLY A 120 -15.22 -9.86 -15.76
CA GLY A 120 -15.73 -10.70 -14.68
C GLY A 120 -15.22 -10.36 -13.28
N CYS A 121 -14.56 -9.22 -13.08
CA CYS A 121 -14.06 -8.80 -11.77
C CYS A 121 -15.10 -8.01 -11.00
N ALA A 122 -15.46 -8.48 -9.81
CA ALA A 122 -16.33 -7.76 -8.90
C ALA A 122 -15.55 -6.63 -8.21
N PHE A 123 -16.23 -5.53 -7.93
CA PHE A 123 -15.69 -4.41 -7.16
C PHE A 123 -16.79 -3.78 -6.30
N ASP A 124 -16.39 -3.18 -5.18
CA ASP A 124 -17.22 -2.42 -4.25
C ASP A 124 -16.35 -1.48 -3.39
N GLU A 125 -16.96 -0.73 -2.48
CA GLU A 125 -16.26 0.17 -1.57
C GLU A 125 -15.32 -0.54 -0.57
N THR A 126 -15.34 -1.87 -0.49
CA THR A 126 -14.47 -2.68 0.37
C THR A 126 -13.31 -3.34 -0.40
N SER A 127 -13.23 -3.12 -1.71
CA SER A 127 -12.26 -3.78 -2.57
C SER A 127 -10.82 -3.36 -2.28
N LEU A 128 -9.94 -4.34 -2.18
CA LEU A 128 -8.48 -4.20 -2.23
C LEU A 128 -8.03 -5.38 -3.07
N ALA A 129 -8.05 -5.21 -4.40
CA ALA A 129 -7.92 -6.35 -5.31
C ALA A 129 -7.34 -5.96 -6.66
N TYR A 130 -6.40 -6.78 -7.14
CA TYR A 130 -5.98 -6.82 -8.53
C TYR A 130 -6.90 -7.73 -9.37
N CYS A 131 -7.48 -7.17 -10.43
CA CYS A 131 -8.27 -7.91 -11.39
C CYS A 131 -7.39 -8.48 -12.51
N LEU A 132 -7.27 -9.81 -12.60
CA LEU A 132 -6.53 -10.45 -13.69
C LEU A 132 -7.15 -10.19 -15.07
N GLY A 133 -8.48 -10.07 -15.14
CA GLY A 133 -9.23 -10.02 -16.40
C GLY A 133 -9.08 -8.71 -17.19
N ASP A 134 -8.88 -7.58 -16.50
CA ASP A 134 -8.64 -6.27 -17.10
C ASP A 134 -7.36 -5.57 -16.60
N GLN A 135 -6.58 -6.27 -15.76
CA GLN A 135 -5.27 -5.83 -15.26
C GLN A 135 -5.33 -4.54 -14.41
N THR A 136 -6.47 -4.29 -13.76
CA THR A 136 -6.73 -3.10 -12.94
C THR A 136 -6.62 -3.40 -11.44
N VAL A 137 -6.06 -2.47 -10.68
CA VAL A 137 -6.13 -2.49 -9.21
C VAL A 137 -7.34 -1.69 -8.75
N TYR A 138 -8.26 -2.32 -8.04
CA TYR A 138 -9.47 -1.71 -7.47
C TYR A 138 -9.27 -1.40 -5.98
N LEU A 139 -9.52 -0.15 -5.59
CA LEU A 139 -9.26 0.40 -4.27
C LEU A 139 -10.53 1.07 -3.74
N GLY A 140 -11.23 0.37 -2.85
CA GLY A 140 -12.49 0.79 -2.26
C GLY A 140 -12.31 1.81 -1.15
N GLU A 141 -13.18 2.82 -1.14
CA GLU A 141 -13.15 3.94 -0.21
C GLU A 141 -13.10 3.47 1.26
N SER A 142 -13.99 2.55 1.63
CA SER A 142 -14.11 2.11 3.02
C SER A 142 -12.91 1.29 3.49
N ALA A 143 -12.35 0.46 2.59
CA ALA A 143 -11.21 -0.38 2.91
C ALA A 143 -9.91 0.42 3.02
N VAL A 144 -9.63 1.31 2.06
CA VAL A 144 -8.48 2.20 2.10
C VAL A 144 -8.53 3.10 3.33
N TRP A 145 -9.70 3.69 3.62
CA TRP A 145 -9.89 4.53 4.80
C TRP A 145 -9.69 3.76 6.12
N LYS A 146 -10.18 2.52 6.20
CA LYS A 146 -10.02 1.67 7.40
C LYS A 146 -8.54 1.41 7.69
N LEU A 147 -7.75 1.08 6.67
CA LEU A 147 -6.31 0.87 6.83
C LEU A 147 -5.59 2.16 7.23
N TYR A 148 -5.87 3.24 6.52
CA TYR A 148 -5.26 4.55 6.79
C TYR A 148 -5.54 5.02 8.23
N GLN A 149 -6.79 4.95 8.68
CA GLN A 149 -7.16 5.40 10.03
C GLN A 149 -6.70 4.42 11.13
N GLY A 150 -6.72 3.12 10.84
CA GLY A 150 -6.51 2.08 11.84
C GLY A 150 -5.03 1.76 12.08
N THR A 151 -4.22 1.80 11.03
CA THR A 151 -2.82 1.37 11.06
C THR A 151 -1.85 2.49 10.69
N GLY A 152 -2.31 3.48 9.92
CA GLY A 152 -1.52 4.62 9.48
C GLY A 152 -1.34 4.67 7.97
N ASP A 153 -0.66 5.71 7.53
CA ASP A 153 -0.50 6.08 6.12
C ASP A 153 0.28 5.05 5.29
N ALA A 154 1.21 4.30 5.87
CA ALA A 154 1.97 3.28 5.13
C ALA A 154 1.14 2.01 4.82
N ALA A 155 0.08 1.74 5.59
CA ALA A 155 -0.68 0.48 5.47
C ALA A 155 -1.45 0.34 4.15
N PRO A 156 -2.18 1.35 3.64
CA PRO A 156 -2.78 1.24 2.32
C PRO A 156 -1.74 1.12 1.21
N ALA A 157 -0.59 1.81 1.30
CA ALA A 157 0.47 1.72 0.29
C ALA A 157 1.07 0.30 0.21
N LEU A 158 1.26 -0.33 1.37
CA LEU A 158 1.69 -1.72 1.48
C LEU A 158 0.72 -2.68 0.76
N VAL A 159 -0.58 -2.51 0.96
CA VAL A 159 -1.61 -3.33 0.32
C VAL A 159 -1.65 -3.09 -1.19
N VAL A 160 -1.52 -1.84 -1.63
CA VAL A 160 -1.39 -1.55 -3.07
C VAL A 160 -0.19 -2.30 -3.67
N ALA A 161 0.95 -2.38 -2.97
CA ALA A 161 2.11 -3.13 -3.43
C ALA A 161 1.87 -4.65 -3.47
N HIS A 162 1.06 -5.21 -2.57
CA HIS A 162 0.59 -6.60 -2.64
C HIS A 162 -0.20 -6.82 -3.94
N GLU A 163 -1.18 -5.97 -4.22
CA GLU A 163 -2.00 -6.08 -5.44
C GLU A 163 -1.16 -5.88 -6.72
N VAL A 164 -0.17 -4.99 -6.70
CA VAL A 164 0.79 -4.83 -7.79
C VAL A 164 1.68 -6.07 -7.95
N THR A 165 1.94 -6.81 -6.88
CA THR A 165 2.69 -8.08 -7.00
C THR A 165 1.83 -9.15 -7.70
N HIS A 166 0.51 -9.16 -7.52
CA HIS A 166 -0.38 -9.97 -8.36
C HIS A 166 -0.35 -9.54 -9.83
N HIS A 167 -0.17 -8.25 -10.11
CA HIS A 167 0.10 -7.79 -11.48
C HIS A 167 1.38 -8.41 -12.04
N PHE A 168 2.47 -8.43 -11.28
CA PHE A 168 3.72 -9.06 -11.72
C PHE A 168 3.54 -10.56 -12.01
N GLN A 169 2.86 -11.27 -11.10
CA GLN A 169 2.55 -12.69 -11.26
C GLN A 169 1.73 -12.94 -12.53
N ASN A 170 0.71 -12.11 -12.78
CA ASN A 170 -0.10 -12.21 -13.98
C ASN A 170 0.72 -11.91 -15.26
N TYR A 171 1.57 -10.89 -15.24
CA TYR A 171 2.37 -10.50 -16.39
C TYR A 171 3.38 -11.58 -16.81
N ILE A 172 4.06 -12.20 -15.85
CA ILE A 172 5.03 -13.28 -16.12
C ILE A 172 4.36 -14.64 -16.42
N GLY A 173 3.03 -14.71 -16.35
CA GLY A 173 2.27 -15.93 -16.64
C GLY A 173 2.27 -16.95 -15.51
N VAL A 174 2.32 -16.52 -14.25
CA VAL A 174 1.98 -17.40 -13.11
C VAL A 174 0.55 -17.90 -13.33
N GLY A 175 0.40 -19.21 -13.46
CA GLY A 175 -0.91 -19.83 -13.64
C GLY A 175 -1.79 -19.66 -12.41
N ARG A 176 -3.11 -19.80 -12.60
CA ARG A 176 -4.05 -19.83 -11.47
C ARG A 176 -3.71 -21.00 -10.54
N ALA A 177 -3.68 -20.74 -9.24
CA ALA A 177 -3.55 -21.79 -8.24
C ALA A 177 -4.69 -22.82 -8.38
N THR A 178 -4.34 -24.10 -8.36
CA THR A 178 -5.30 -25.21 -8.48
C THR A 178 -5.52 -25.95 -7.17
N THR A 179 -4.64 -25.71 -6.19
CA THR A 179 -4.72 -26.27 -4.84
C THR A 179 -4.64 -25.17 -3.78
N ALA A 180 -5.14 -25.45 -2.57
CA ALA A 180 -5.02 -24.52 -1.45
C ALA A 180 -3.55 -24.17 -1.13
N ASN A 181 -2.64 -25.15 -1.21
CA ASN A 181 -1.22 -24.91 -0.97
C ASN A 181 -0.58 -24.05 -2.06
N GLU A 182 -1.02 -24.15 -3.32
CA GLU A 182 -0.59 -23.24 -4.39
C GLU A 182 -1.12 -21.83 -4.15
N GLN A 183 -2.38 -21.69 -3.72
CA GLN A 183 -2.96 -20.38 -3.40
C GLN A 183 -2.19 -19.70 -2.27
N ILE A 184 -1.89 -20.43 -1.19
CA ILE A 184 -1.11 -19.89 -0.07
C ILE A 184 0.28 -19.43 -0.51
N ARG A 185 0.94 -20.18 -1.41
CA ARG A 185 2.24 -19.75 -1.95
C ARG A 185 2.11 -18.52 -2.84
N TYR A 186 1.07 -18.47 -3.67
CA TYR A 186 0.77 -17.35 -4.56
C TYR A 186 0.55 -16.05 -3.76
N GLU A 187 -0.26 -16.11 -2.70
CA GLU A 187 -0.51 -14.96 -1.81
C GLU A 187 0.73 -14.56 -1.00
N ASN A 188 1.46 -15.52 -0.43
CA ASN A 188 2.68 -15.22 0.32
C ASN A 188 3.78 -14.62 -0.56
N GLN A 189 3.80 -14.92 -1.86
CA GLN A 189 4.69 -14.24 -2.80
C GLN A 189 4.30 -12.76 -2.97
N ALA A 190 3.00 -12.44 -2.95
CA ALA A 190 2.51 -11.07 -2.98
C ALA A 190 2.79 -10.31 -1.67
N ASP A 191 2.63 -10.96 -0.50
CA ASP A 191 3.06 -10.40 0.79
C ASP A 191 4.58 -10.13 0.80
N CYS A 192 5.38 -11.05 0.24
CA CYS A 192 6.83 -10.86 0.06
C CYS A 192 7.13 -9.67 -0.86
N GLY A 193 6.38 -9.50 -1.95
CA GLY A 193 6.53 -8.35 -2.84
C GLY A 193 6.18 -7.02 -2.19
N ALA A 194 5.15 -6.98 -1.34
CA ALA A 194 4.85 -5.84 -0.49
C ALA A 194 6.03 -5.51 0.46
N GLY A 195 6.72 -6.53 0.97
CA GLY A 195 7.98 -6.38 1.71
C GLY A 195 9.10 -5.75 0.88
N ALA A 196 9.23 -6.13 -0.39
CA ALA A 196 10.21 -5.56 -1.31
C ALA A 196 9.91 -4.07 -1.60
N PHE A 197 8.64 -3.72 -1.77
CA PHE A 197 8.22 -2.32 -1.87
C PHE A 197 8.58 -1.53 -0.61
N MET A 198 8.32 -2.06 0.59
CA MET A 198 8.67 -1.35 1.83
C MET A 198 10.19 -1.21 2.01
N ALA A 199 10.98 -2.17 1.56
CA ALA A 199 12.44 -2.04 1.53
C ALA A 199 12.86 -0.88 0.60
N TYR A 200 12.25 -0.77 -0.58
CA TYR A 200 12.45 0.35 -1.50
C TYR A 200 12.01 1.68 -0.88
N ALA A 201 10.80 1.75 -0.31
CA ALA A 201 10.25 2.95 0.31
C ALA A 201 11.17 3.47 1.43
N ARG A 202 11.69 2.57 2.27
CA ARG A 202 12.68 2.91 3.30
C ARG A 202 13.97 3.47 2.70
N GLN A 203 14.47 2.90 1.61
CA GLN A 203 15.67 3.40 0.91
C GLN A 203 15.46 4.79 0.31
N GLN A 204 14.24 5.09 -0.15
CA GLN A 204 13.85 6.40 -0.67
C GLN A 204 13.49 7.41 0.44
N GLY A 205 13.45 6.99 1.71
CA GLY A 205 13.04 7.82 2.84
C GLY A 205 11.56 8.19 2.83
N LEU A 206 10.71 7.33 2.24
CA LEU A 206 9.26 7.50 2.18
C LEU A 206 8.56 6.98 3.46
N VAL A 207 9.22 6.08 4.19
CA VAL A 207 8.76 5.52 5.46
C VAL A 207 9.89 5.61 6.48
N ASP A 208 9.57 5.81 7.77
CA ASP A 208 10.59 5.83 8.81
C ASP A 208 11.02 4.38 9.12
N GLY A 209 12.33 4.17 9.30
CA GLY A 209 12.83 2.89 9.78
C GLY A 209 12.39 2.56 11.23
N ASN A 210 11.82 3.53 11.95
CA ASN A 210 11.24 3.37 13.28
C ASN A 210 9.74 3.02 13.28
N ASP A 211 9.07 3.04 12.12
CA ASP A 211 7.67 2.63 12.04
C ASP A 211 7.53 1.20 12.56
N ASP A 212 6.40 0.86 13.20
CA ASP A 212 6.15 -0.51 13.63
C ASP A 212 5.85 -1.36 12.40
N VAL A 213 6.92 -1.76 11.71
CA VAL A 213 6.89 -2.61 10.52
C VAL A 213 6.12 -3.91 10.81
N ARG A 214 6.11 -4.38 12.06
CA ARG A 214 5.33 -5.55 12.44
C ARG A 214 3.83 -5.24 12.47
N GLU A 215 3.45 -4.07 12.96
CA GLU A 215 2.06 -3.58 12.86
C GLU A 215 1.64 -3.43 11.39
N LEU A 216 2.49 -2.84 10.53
CA LEU A 216 2.25 -2.77 9.08
C LEU A 216 2.13 -4.15 8.43
N ALA A 217 3.02 -5.08 8.73
CA ALA A 217 2.95 -6.44 8.22
C ALA A 217 1.72 -7.20 8.74
N THR A 218 1.18 -6.81 9.91
CA THR A 218 -0.09 -7.35 10.44
C THR A 218 -1.28 -6.72 9.72
N ALA A 219 -1.18 -5.49 9.21
CA ALA A 219 -2.22 -4.88 8.38
C ALA A 219 -2.53 -5.69 7.11
N LEU A 220 -1.52 -6.38 6.56
CA LEU A 220 -1.72 -7.35 5.48
C LEU A 220 -2.73 -8.43 5.90
N VAL A 221 -2.70 -8.91 7.16
CA VAL A 221 -3.65 -9.89 7.71
C VAL A 221 -5.08 -9.36 7.74
N ASP A 222 -5.25 -8.07 8.05
CA ASP A 222 -6.58 -7.44 8.10
C ASP A 222 -7.20 -7.29 6.70
N VAL A 223 -6.39 -7.47 5.65
CA VAL A 223 -6.79 -7.58 4.25
C VAL A 223 -6.79 -9.05 3.84
N GLY A 224 -7.96 -9.56 3.47
CA GLY A 224 -8.12 -10.95 3.02
C GLY A 224 -8.53 -11.91 4.13
N GLU A 225 -9.83 -11.91 4.44
CA GLU A 225 -10.59 -12.84 5.28
C GLU A 225 -10.02 -13.16 6.69
N SER A 226 -10.90 -13.09 7.71
CA SER A 226 -10.59 -13.55 9.07
C SER A 226 -10.11 -15.02 9.08
N GLU A 227 -9.18 -15.37 9.97
CA GLU A 227 -8.69 -16.73 10.17
C GLU A 227 -9.82 -17.79 10.14
N GLY A 228 -9.77 -18.70 9.17
CA GLY A 228 -10.77 -19.78 8.99
C GLY A 228 -10.25 -21.00 8.22
N PRO A 229 -11.05 -22.08 8.07
CA PRO A 229 -10.65 -23.33 7.41
C PRO A 229 -10.45 -23.22 5.88
N HIS A 230 -10.75 -22.06 5.29
CA HIS A 230 -10.60 -21.76 3.86
C HIS A 230 -9.62 -20.61 3.61
N GLN A 231 -8.58 -20.47 4.45
CA GLN A 231 -7.53 -19.45 4.29
C GLN A 231 -6.80 -19.62 2.96
N SER A 232 -7.07 -18.73 2.02
CA SER A 232 -6.33 -18.59 0.76
C SER A 232 -4.91 -18.03 0.99
N HIS A 233 -4.69 -17.26 2.06
CA HIS A 233 -3.43 -16.55 2.32
C HIS A 233 -2.50 -17.28 3.31
N GLY A 234 -2.98 -18.33 3.97
CA GLY A 234 -2.25 -19.02 5.04
C GLY A 234 -2.31 -18.29 6.38
N THR A 235 -1.48 -18.72 7.34
CA THR A 235 -1.50 -18.17 8.71
C THR A 235 -0.87 -16.77 8.77
N VAL A 236 -1.25 -15.98 9.78
CA VAL A 236 -0.61 -14.70 10.12
C VAL A 236 0.91 -14.81 10.14
N GLU A 237 1.44 -15.86 10.75
CA GLU A 237 2.89 -16.09 10.85
C GLU A 237 3.52 -16.29 9.48
N GLN A 238 2.87 -17.03 8.57
CA GLN A 238 3.36 -17.22 7.21
C GLN A 238 3.42 -15.90 6.45
N ARG A 239 2.36 -15.10 6.52
CA ARG A 239 2.25 -13.81 5.82
C ARG A 239 3.29 -12.80 6.30
N VAL A 240 3.36 -12.61 7.62
CA VAL A 240 4.35 -11.72 8.25
C VAL A 240 5.77 -12.17 7.91
N ARG A 241 6.05 -13.48 7.99
CA ARG A 241 7.37 -14.01 7.62
C ARG A 241 7.70 -13.71 6.16
N SER A 242 6.75 -13.91 5.25
CA SER A 242 6.94 -13.68 3.82
C SER A 242 7.27 -12.22 3.52
N PHE A 243 6.52 -11.28 4.11
CA PHE A 243 6.82 -9.85 4.07
C PHE A 243 8.26 -9.55 4.53
N TYR A 244 8.68 -10.09 5.69
CA TYR A 244 9.99 -9.80 6.26
C TYR A 244 11.16 -10.32 5.42
N LEU A 245 10.97 -11.38 4.62
CA LEU A 245 12.03 -11.92 3.76
C LEU A 245 12.59 -10.85 2.82
N ALA A 246 11.72 -10.15 2.09
CA ALA A 246 12.17 -9.08 1.19
C ALA A 246 12.42 -7.77 1.94
N TYR A 247 11.61 -7.41 2.94
CA TYR A 247 11.78 -6.15 3.68
C TYR A 247 13.16 -6.01 4.35
N SER A 248 13.66 -7.12 4.90
CA SER A 248 14.97 -7.20 5.57
C SER A 248 16.10 -7.64 4.64
N SER A 249 15.82 -7.87 3.36
CA SER A 249 16.83 -8.32 2.40
C SER A 249 17.95 -7.30 2.25
N SER A 250 19.17 -7.83 2.12
CA SER A 250 20.36 -7.04 1.78
C SER A 250 20.63 -7.01 0.28
N LEU A 251 19.80 -7.69 -0.53
CA LEU A 251 19.93 -7.69 -1.97
C LEU A 251 19.57 -6.32 -2.54
N ARG A 252 20.24 -5.94 -3.64
CA ARG A 252 19.89 -4.73 -4.41
C ARG A 252 18.43 -4.77 -4.90
N LEU A 253 17.95 -5.97 -5.22
CA LEU A 253 16.64 -6.27 -5.77
C LEU A 253 15.92 -7.26 -4.83
N PRO A 254 15.24 -6.79 -3.77
CA PRO A 254 14.66 -7.65 -2.74
C PRO A 254 13.62 -8.66 -3.25
N MET A 255 12.97 -8.40 -4.39
CA MET A 255 12.04 -9.35 -5.02
C MET A 255 12.67 -10.71 -5.35
N ALA A 256 14.01 -10.81 -5.42
CA ALA A 256 14.71 -12.08 -5.61
C ALA A 256 14.42 -13.07 -4.47
N GLU A 257 14.18 -12.56 -3.25
CA GLU A 257 13.81 -13.40 -2.09
C GLU A 257 12.44 -14.05 -2.26
N CYS A 258 11.59 -13.53 -3.16
CA CYS A 258 10.23 -13.99 -3.37
C CYS A 258 10.12 -15.13 -4.39
N ILE A 259 11.21 -15.46 -5.10
CA ILE A 259 11.27 -16.55 -6.09
C ILE A 259 10.85 -17.92 -5.50
N PRO A 260 11.30 -18.33 -4.30
CA PRO A 260 10.99 -19.66 -3.76
C PRO A 260 9.52 -19.95 -3.47
N PHE A 261 8.63 -18.95 -3.46
CA PHE A 261 7.20 -19.15 -3.28
C PHE A 261 6.55 -19.77 -4.52
N VAL A 262 6.89 -19.27 -5.70
CA VAL A 262 6.43 -19.79 -7.01
C VAL A 262 7.64 -20.03 -7.90
N PRO A 263 8.47 -21.05 -7.58
CA PRO A 263 9.74 -21.26 -8.26
C PRO A 263 9.58 -21.72 -9.72
N GLU A 264 8.38 -22.20 -10.09
CA GLU A 264 8.09 -22.67 -11.44
C GLU A 264 8.01 -21.54 -12.47
N THR A 265 7.68 -20.32 -12.01
CA THR A 265 7.61 -19.11 -12.83
C THR A 265 8.24 -17.93 -12.07
N PRO A 266 9.58 -17.81 -12.04
CA PRO A 266 10.27 -16.81 -11.22
C PRO A 266 9.94 -15.37 -11.63
N ILE A 267 9.59 -14.51 -10.67
CA ILE A 267 9.30 -13.09 -10.94
C ILE A 267 10.54 -12.36 -11.49
N ILE A 268 11.75 -12.72 -11.04
CA ILE A 268 13.01 -12.26 -11.66
C ILE A 268 13.55 -13.37 -12.55
N GLY A 269 13.22 -13.30 -13.84
CA GLY A 269 13.57 -14.33 -14.82
C GLY A 269 13.37 -13.89 -16.27
N ALA A 270 13.65 -12.63 -16.59
CA ALA A 270 13.80 -12.16 -17.96
C ALA A 270 14.89 -11.08 -17.98
N GLY A 271 16.14 -11.54 -18.11
CA GLY A 271 17.32 -10.76 -18.45
C GLY A 271 18.16 -11.61 -19.39
#